data_AF-A0AAD2DJP5-F1
#
_entry.id   AF-A0AAD2DJP5-F1
#
_cell.length_a   1.000
_cell.length_b   1.000
_cell.length_c   1.000
_cell.angle_alpha   90.00
_cell.angle_beta   90.00
_cell.angle_gamma   90.00
#
_symmetry.space_group_name_H-M   'P 1'
#
loop_
_entity.id
_entity.type
_entity.pdbx_description
1 polymer ?
#
loop_
_entity_poly.entity_id
_entity_poly.type
_entity_poly.pdbx_seq_one_letter_code
_entity_poly.pdbx_strand_id
1 'polypeptide(L)'
;MDIQIPASAAPITTKNFGNEQTRRSVSYHPSVWGDYFLAYTSNEIYGQEEQERQRLKEEVKSLLEAMPDDSLHKLDLIDAIQRLGVGYHFETEIEKSLKHIYDTCHENYDKQDSDLCTIALRFRLLRQQGYYISCGK
;
A
#
# COMPACT_ATOMS: atom_id res chain seq x y z
N MET A 1 -26.33 -44.74 -8.08
CA MET A 1 -27.18 -44.91 -9.28
C MET A 1 -26.63 -43.94 -10.31
N ASP A 2 -25.63 -44.39 -11.05
CA ASP A 2 -24.91 -43.58 -12.03
C ASP A 2 -25.64 -43.68 -13.37
N ILE A 3 -26.23 -42.59 -13.82
CA ILE A 3 -26.84 -42.48 -15.14
C ILE A 3 -25.75 -41.95 -16.08
N GLN A 4 -25.14 -42.87 -16.80
CA GLN A 4 -24.23 -42.57 -17.91
C GLN A 4 -25.04 -42.43 -19.18
N ILE A 5 -25.10 -41.22 -19.74
CA ILE A 5 -25.75 -40.94 -21.03
C ILE A 5 -24.67 -40.99 -22.13
N PRO A 6 -24.83 -41.82 -23.19
CA PRO A 6 -23.87 -41.87 -24.28
C PRO A 6 -24.04 -40.64 -25.19
N ALA A 7 -22.96 -39.90 -25.43
CA ALA A 7 -22.92 -38.87 -26.45
C ALA A 7 -22.78 -39.53 -27.84
N SER A 8 -23.84 -39.42 -28.65
CA SER A 8 -23.86 -39.86 -30.05
C SER A 8 -22.98 -38.94 -30.91
N ALA A 9 -21.99 -39.53 -31.59
CA ALA A 9 -21.16 -38.83 -32.56
C ALA A 9 -21.90 -38.71 -33.90
N ALA A 10 -22.43 -37.53 -34.21
CA ALA A 10 -22.86 -37.18 -35.55
C ALA A 10 -21.85 -36.19 -36.17
N PRO A 11 -21.38 -36.41 -37.41
CA PRO A 11 -20.45 -35.50 -38.06
C PRO A 11 -21.19 -34.22 -38.51
N ILE A 12 -20.81 -33.08 -37.94
CA ILE A 12 -21.31 -31.78 -38.39
C ILE A 12 -20.56 -31.41 -39.68
N THR A 13 -21.21 -31.63 -40.81
CA THR A 13 -20.79 -31.03 -42.09
C THR A 13 -21.51 -29.71 -42.25
N THR A 14 -20.84 -28.60 -41.93
CA THR A 14 -21.30 -27.26 -42.27
C THR A 14 -20.57 -26.78 -43.50
N LYS A 15 -21.28 -26.71 -44.64
CA LYS A 15 -20.82 -26.06 -45.86
C LYS A 15 -20.77 -24.55 -45.63
N ASN A 16 -19.59 -23.97 -45.86
CA ASN A 16 -19.32 -22.54 -45.85
C ASN A 16 -20.25 -21.79 -46.80
N PHE A 17 -20.93 -20.75 -46.29
CA PHE A 17 -21.46 -19.65 -47.08
C PHE A 17 -20.88 -18.33 -46.55
N GLY A 18 -20.34 -17.56 -47.49
CA GLY A 18 -19.49 -16.39 -47.29
C GLY A 18 -20.07 -15.32 -46.39
N ASN A 19 -19.36 -15.08 -45.29
CA ASN A 19 -18.72 -13.81 -44.96
C ASN A 19 -17.93 -14.10 -43.68
N GLU A 20 -16.76 -14.72 -43.85
CA GLU A 20 -15.80 -14.85 -42.76
C GLU A 20 -15.37 -13.43 -42.37
N GLN A 21 -16.06 -12.84 -41.39
CA GLN A 21 -15.47 -11.81 -40.55
C GLN A 21 -14.32 -12.49 -39.83
N THR A 22 -13.18 -12.58 -40.51
CA THR A 22 -11.91 -12.99 -39.95
C THR A 22 -11.63 -12.00 -38.84
N ARG A 23 -11.89 -12.42 -37.60
CA ARG A 23 -11.59 -11.61 -36.42
C ARG A 23 -10.10 -11.28 -36.51
N ARG A 24 -9.75 -9.99 -36.55
CA ARG A 24 -8.34 -9.58 -36.58
C ARG A 24 -7.61 -10.25 -35.43
N SER A 25 -6.70 -11.15 -35.77
CA SER A 25 -5.81 -11.80 -34.80
C SER A 25 -4.71 -10.81 -34.45
N VAL A 26 -4.48 -10.60 -33.15
CA VAL A 26 -3.41 -9.77 -32.63
C VAL A 26 -2.51 -10.68 -31.81
N SER A 27 -1.22 -10.71 -32.11
CA SER A 27 -0.24 -11.46 -31.32
C SER A 27 0.14 -10.64 -30.10
N TYR A 28 -0.40 -10.99 -28.94
CA TYR A 28 0.05 -10.44 -27.67
C TYR A 28 1.29 -11.15 -27.19
N HIS A 29 2.18 -10.41 -26.52
CA HIS A 29 3.30 -11.03 -25.81
C HIS A 29 2.75 -11.92 -24.69
N PRO A 30 3.28 -13.15 -24.49
CA PRO A 30 2.88 -14.01 -23.40
C PRO A 30 3.06 -13.34 -22.02
N SER A 31 2.31 -13.83 -21.03
CA SER A 31 2.53 -13.42 -19.63
C SER A 31 3.95 -13.78 -19.21
N VAL A 32 4.66 -12.83 -18.59
CA VAL A 32 5.99 -13.06 -17.99
C VAL A 32 5.93 -14.14 -16.90
N TRP A 33 4.78 -14.31 -16.27
CA TRP A 33 4.61 -15.18 -15.11
C TRP A 33 3.96 -16.52 -15.43
N GLY A 34 3.25 -16.65 -16.55
CA GLY A 34 2.47 -17.85 -16.86
C GLY A 34 1.61 -18.29 -15.67
N ASP A 35 1.77 -19.54 -15.26
CA ASP A 35 1.08 -20.15 -14.13
C ASP A 35 1.91 -20.14 -12.83
N TYR A 36 3.05 -19.45 -12.79
CA TYR A 36 4.02 -19.50 -11.68
C TYR A 36 3.40 -19.24 -10.31
N PHE A 37 2.48 -18.28 -10.21
CA PHE A 37 1.79 -17.95 -8.96
C PHE A 37 0.58 -18.84 -8.63
N LEU A 38 0.14 -19.71 -9.55
CA LEU A 38 -1.00 -20.61 -9.30
C LEU A 38 -0.64 -21.73 -8.33
N ALA A 39 0.64 -22.12 -8.27
CA ALA A 39 1.14 -23.18 -7.39
C ALA A 39 1.66 -22.63 -6.05
N TYR A 40 0.88 -21.76 -5.39
CA TYR A 40 1.26 -21.24 -4.08
C TYR A 40 0.98 -22.26 -2.97
N THR A 41 2.04 -22.81 -2.38
CA THR A 41 1.97 -23.47 -1.08
C THR A 41 2.38 -22.47 -0.02
N SER A 42 1.49 -22.16 0.92
CA SER A 42 1.79 -21.23 2.00
C SER A 42 2.96 -21.77 2.82
N ASN A 43 4.09 -21.07 2.78
CA ASN A 43 5.10 -21.23 3.80
C ASN A 43 4.59 -20.47 5.02
N GLU A 44 4.04 -21.19 5.99
CA GLU A 44 3.65 -20.57 7.26
C GLU A 44 4.87 -19.88 7.86
N ILE A 45 4.71 -18.59 8.20
CA ILE A 45 5.73 -17.82 8.93
C ILE A 45 5.91 -18.52 10.28
N TYR A 46 7.07 -19.15 10.48
CA TYR A 46 7.35 -19.90 11.70
C TYR A 46 7.37 -18.96 12.90
N GLY A 47 6.90 -19.43 14.07
CA GLY A 47 6.58 -18.58 15.22
C GLY A 47 7.69 -17.65 15.74
N GLN A 48 8.97 -17.92 15.43
CA GLN A 48 10.09 -17.03 15.78
C GLN A 48 10.06 -15.71 14.99
N GLU A 49 9.78 -15.76 13.68
CA GLU A 49 9.71 -14.56 12.83
C GLU A 49 8.52 -13.68 13.23
N GLU A 50 7.40 -14.30 13.59
CA GLU A 50 6.22 -13.60 14.09
C GLU A 50 6.48 -12.93 15.45
N GLN A 51 7.19 -13.61 16.36
CA GLN A 51 7.57 -13.03 17.64
C GLN A 51 8.51 -11.84 17.46
N GLU A 52 9.48 -11.93 16.55
CA GLU A 52 10.38 -10.82 16.23
C GLU A 52 9.64 -9.65 15.60
N ARG A 53 8.71 -9.92 14.67
CA ARG A 53 7.83 -8.91 14.06
C ARG A 53 7.01 -8.18 15.13
N GLN A 54 6.42 -8.90 16.07
CA GLN A 54 5.63 -8.30 17.16
C GLN A 54 6.49 -7.46 18.09
N ARG A 55 7.68 -7.95 18.46
CA ARG A 55 8.65 -7.20 19.28
C ARG A 55 9.05 -5.89 18.60
N LEU A 56 9.44 -5.94 17.33
CA LEU A 56 9.84 -4.75 16.57
C LEU A 56 8.68 -3.76 16.43
N LYS A 57 7.46 -4.26 16.23
CA LYS A 57 6.26 -3.41 16.20
C LYS A 57 6.09 -2.64 17.51
N GLU A 58 6.22 -3.31 18.64
CA GLU A 58 6.11 -2.66 19.96
C GLU A 58 7.23 -1.65 20.21
N GLU A 59 8.45 -1.95 19.78
CA GLU A 59 9.59 -1.04 19.88
C GLU A 59 9.38 0.25 19.07
N VAL A 60 8.94 0.13 17.81
CA VAL A 60 8.62 1.30 16.96
C VAL A 60 7.46 2.10 17.55
N LYS A 61 6.43 1.43 18.08
CA LYS A 61 5.31 2.09 18.75
C LYS A 61 5.78 2.88 19.98
N SER A 62 6.62 2.28 20.83
CA SER A 62 7.19 2.95 21.99
C SER A 62 8.03 4.16 21.58
N LEU A 63 8.81 4.05 20.50
CA LEU A 63 9.60 5.15 19.96
C LEU A 63 8.71 6.31 19.46
N LEU A 64 7.59 6.01 18.78
CA LEU A 64 6.60 7.00 18.40
C LEU A 64 5.97 7.69 19.62
N GLU A 65 5.68 6.96 20.70
CA GLU A 65 5.07 7.56 21.90
C GLU A 65 6.06 8.40 22.72
N ALA A 66 7.34 7.98 22.79
CA ALA A 66 8.36 8.63 23.58
C ALA A 66 8.88 9.93 22.95
N MET A 67 8.89 10.03 21.61
CA MET A 67 9.37 11.23 20.93
C MET A 67 8.37 12.39 21.04
N PRO A 68 8.83 13.61 21.35
CA PRO A 68 7.97 14.80 21.34
C PRO A 68 7.31 14.98 19.97
N ASP A 69 6.01 15.28 19.99
CA ASP A 69 5.20 15.39 18.77
C ASP A 69 5.78 16.41 17.77
N ASP A 70 6.31 17.53 18.25
CA ASP A 70 6.87 18.60 17.40
C ASP A 70 8.32 18.37 16.92
N SER A 71 8.95 17.27 17.33
CA SER A 71 10.35 17.00 17.01
C SER A 71 10.56 16.56 15.56
N LEU A 72 11.66 17.01 14.95
CA LEU A 72 12.05 16.61 13.58
C LEU A 72 12.21 15.10 13.44
N HIS A 73 12.85 14.49 14.44
CA HIS A 73 13.07 13.04 14.49
C HIS A 73 11.76 12.25 14.42
N LYS A 74 10.66 12.77 15.00
CA LYS A 74 9.36 12.11 14.92
C LYS A 74 8.77 12.17 13.51
N LEU A 75 8.90 13.31 12.82
CA LEU A 75 8.49 13.46 11.43
C LEU A 75 9.28 12.55 10.50
N ASP A 76 10.60 12.44 10.71
CA ASP A 76 11.45 11.52 9.96
C ASP A 76 11.06 10.07 10.18
N LEU A 77 10.75 9.69 11.43
CA LEU A 77 10.28 8.33 11.74
C LEU A 77 8.94 8.04 11.06
N ILE A 78 7.98 8.97 11.12
CA ILE A 78 6.69 8.82 10.44
C ILE A 78 6.90 8.66 8.93
N ASP A 79 7.79 9.46 8.33
CA ASP A 79 8.09 9.35 6.90
C ASP A 79 8.71 8.00 6.54
N ALA A 80 9.67 7.54 7.33
CA ALA A 80 10.30 6.24 7.14
C ALA A 80 9.28 5.10 7.23
N ILE A 81 8.42 5.11 8.26
CA ILE A 81 7.36 4.11 8.45
C ILE A 81 6.41 4.07 7.23
N GLN A 82 5.99 5.23 6.73
CA GLN A 82 5.11 5.32 5.55
C GLN A 82 5.81 4.81 4.29
N ARG A 83 7.07 5.19 4.06
CA ARG A 83 7.86 4.78 2.89
C ARG A 83 8.23 3.29 2.89
N LEU A 84 8.35 2.69 4.06
CA LEU A 84 8.56 1.24 4.22
C LEU A 84 7.27 0.43 3.98
N GLY A 85 6.11 1.09 3.82
CA GLY A 85 4.83 0.41 3.59
C GLY A 85 4.25 -0.28 4.82
N VAL A 86 4.76 0.03 6.01
CA VAL A 86 4.31 -0.56 7.29
C VAL A 86 3.47 0.40 8.13
N GLY A 87 3.09 1.56 7.58
CA GLY A 87 2.30 2.58 8.28
C GLY A 87 0.94 2.11 8.80
N TYR A 88 0.33 1.10 8.16
CA TYR A 88 -0.94 0.51 8.58
C TYR A 88 -0.91 -0.12 9.99
N HIS A 89 0.29 -0.39 10.52
CA HIS A 89 0.45 -0.87 11.90
C HIS A 89 0.41 0.23 12.96
N PHE A 90 0.52 1.50 12.57
CA PHE A 90 0.75 2.65 13.44
C PHE A 90 -0.18 3.83 13.13
N GLU A 91 -1.34 3.57 12.50
CA GLU A 91 -2.25 4.62 12.02
C GLU A 91 -2.65 5.58 13.13
N THR A 92 -3.03 5.05 14.29
CA THR A 92 -3.44 5.83 15.47
C THR A 92 -2.32 6.72 15.99
N GLU A 93 -1.10 6.19 16.11
CA GLU A 93 0.06 6.91 16.61
C GLU A 93 0.47 8.04 15.64
N ILE A 94 0.45 7.75 14.33
CA ILE A 94 0.74 8.71 13.27
C ILE A 94 -0.31 9.82 13.25
N GLU A 95 -1.60 9.47 13.27
CA GLU A 95 -2.69 10.44 13.27
C GLU A 95 -2.62 11.37 14.48
N LYS A 96 -2.44 10.80 15.68
CA LYS A 96 -2.30 11.59 16.92
C LYS A 96 -1.14 12.58 16.83
N SER A 97 0.01 12.12 16.33
CA SER A 97 1.22 12.95 16.21
C SER A 97 1.00 14.07 15.21
N LEU A 98 0.48 13.76 14.02
CA LEU A 98 0.25 14.76 12.97
C LEU A 98 -0.86 15.75 13.36
N LYS A 99 -1.90 15.30 14.06
CA LYS A 99 -2.91 16.19 14.64
C LYS A 99 -2.27 17.19 15.62
N HIS A 100 -1.41 16.73 16.52
CA HIS A 100 -0.73 17.62 17.45
C HIS A 100 0.12 18.65 16.72
N ILE A 101 0.93 18.22 15.76
CA ILE A 101 1.76 19.11 14.95
C ILE A 101 0.88 20.14 14.23
N TYR A 102 -0.25 19.73 13.67
CA TYR A 102 -1.20 20.63 13.00
C TYR A 102 -1.76 21.70 13.95
N ASP A 103 -2.22 21.28 15.13
CA ASP A 103 -2.79 22.15 16.15
C ASP A 103 -1.75 23.17 16.66
N THR A 104 -0.50 22.73 16.89
CA THR A 104 0.60 23.58 17.38
C THR A 104 1.18 24.49 16.27
N CYS A 105 1.09 24.07 15.00
CA CYS A 105 1.59 24.84 13.86
C CYS A 105 0.85 26.18 13.72
N HIS A 106 -0.47 26.22 13.98
CA HIS A 106 -1.26 27.44 13.82
C HIS A 106 -0.79 28.59 14.72
N GLU A 107 -0.15 28.27 15.85
CA GLU A 107 0.38 29.21 16.83
C GLU A 107 1.81 29.68 16.53
N ASN A 108 2.57 28.92 15.72
CA ASN A 108 4.04 29.05 15.62
C ASN A 108 4.59 29.27 14.20
N TYR A 109 3.75 29.33 13.16
CA TYR A 109 4.21 29.56 11.77
C TYR A 109 5.11 30.81 11.60
N ASP A 110 4.88 31.87 12.39
CA ASP A 110 5.68 33.10 12.32
C ASP A 110 6.94 33.09 13.22
N LYS A 111 7.13 32.05 14.06
CA LYS A 111 8.20 32.03 15.08
C LYS A 111 9.24 30.92 14.89
N GLN A 112 8.99 29.96 14.01
CA GLN A 112 9.86 28.80 13.88
C GLN A 112 10.86 29.00 12.74
N ASP A 113 12.10 29.28 13.12
CA ASP A 113 13.29 29.32 12.25
C ASP A 113 13.64 27.89 11.79
N SER A 114 12.70 27.24 11.08
CA SER A 114 12.82 25.86 10.61
C SER A 114 13.45 25.84 9.23
N ASP A 115 14.37 24.89 9.00
CA ASP A 115 14.96 24.70 7.69
C ASP A 115 13.93 24.24 6.63
N LEU A 116 14.27 24.42 5.35
CA LEU A 116 13.40 24.07 4.23
C LEU A 116 13.00 22.59 4.20
N CYS A 117 13.89 21.68 4.60
CA CYS A 117 13.63 20.25 4.60
C CYS A 117 12.52 19.92 5.61
N THR A 118 12.63 20.47 6.81
CA THR A 118 11.63 20.36 7.88
C THR A 118 10.27 20.88 7.43
N ILE A 119 10.23 22.08 6.86
CA ILE A 119 8.98 22.71 6.40
C ILE A 119 8.33 21.86 5.30
N ALA A 120 9.11 21.43 4.31
CA ALA A 120 8.63 20.60 3.21
C ALA A 120 8.11 19.24 3.70
N LEU A 121 8.80 18.61 4.65
CA LEU A 121 8.40 17.33 5.23
C LEU A 121 7.07 17.45 5.98
N ARG A 122 6.95 18.43 6.89
CA ARG A 122 5.70 18.70 7.63
C ARG A 122 4.55 18.97 6.69
N PHE A 123 4.74 19.88 5.73
CA PHE A 123 3.73 20.23 4.74
C PHE A 123 3.22 19.00 3.99
N ARG A 124 4.15 18.16 3.51
CA ARG A 124 3.81 16.94 2.79
C ARG A 124 3.04 15.96 3.65
N LEU A 125 3.56 15.61 4.84
CA LEU A 125 2.95 14.60 5.71
C LEU A 125 1.54 15.00 6.14
N LEU A 126 1.34 16.28 6.48
CA LEU A 126 0.04 16.79 6.90
C LEU A 126 -0.97 16.79 5.74
N ARG A 127 -0.57 17.25 4.54
CA ARG A 127 -1.46 17.18 3.37
C ARG A 127 -1.78 15.75 2.95
N GLN A 128 -0.84 14.82 3.08
CA GLN A 128 -1.08 13.40 2.81
C GLN A 128 -2.17 12.82 3.73
N GLN A 129 -2.30 13.33 4.96
CA GLN A 129 -3.36 12.94 5.90
C GLN A 129 -4.62 13.81 5.81
N GLY A 130 -4.73 14.66 4.79
CA GLY A 130 -5.94 15.47 4.55
C GLY A 130 -6.02 16.75 5.38
N TYR A 131 -4.97 17.12 6.13
CA TYR A 131 -4.93 18.41 6.80
C TYR A 131 -4.74 19.55 5.79
N TYR A 132 -5.56 20.60 5.93
CA TYR A 132 -5.44 21.79 5.10
C TYR A 132 -4.28 22.66 5.59
N ILE A 133 -3.24 22.79 4.77
CA ILE A 133 -2.11 23.71 5.03
C ILE A 133 -1.95 24.66 3.85
N SER A 134 -1.88 25.96 4.16
CA SER A 134 -1.63 26.99 3.15
C SER A 134 -0.26 26.82 2.50
N CYS A 135 -0.17 27.07 1.19
CA CYS A 135 1.10 27.05 0.45
C CYS A 135 1.92 28.34 0.58
N GLY A 136 1.41 29.35 1.29
CA GLY A 136 2.02 30.66 1.47
C GLY A 136 0.98 31.73 1.81
N LYS A 137 1.42 32.96 2.08
CA LYS A 137 0.60 34.18 1.92
C LYS A 137 0.99 34.84 0.61
#